data_AF-A0A0B6YBS5-F1
#
_entry.id   AF-A0A0B6YBS5-F1
#
_cell.length_a   1.000
_cell.length_b   1.000
_cell.length_c   1.000
_cell.angle_alpha   90.00
_cell.angle_beta   90.00
_cell.angle_gamma   90.00
#
_symmetry.space_group_name_H-M   'P 1'
#
loop_
_entity.id
_entity.type
_entity.pdbx_description
1 polymer ?
#
loop_
_entity_poly.entity_id
_entity_poly.type
_entity_poly.pdbx_seq_one_letter_code
_entity_poly.pdbx_strand_id
1 'polypeptide(L)'
;ENPRRQYFVFIIDIRRLDVKIGENEKTQWTVARRYPEFYALEQKLTEFHGEFLDCQLPTKKSFGTKNQDFTEGKKTDFENYLQKLLTKPQLKSSELLYKFLTSEHEFSTRILPELKLGKF
;
A
#
# COMPACT_ATOMS: atom_id res chain seq x y z
N GLU A 1 -18.93 9.72 22.14
CA GLU A 1 -17.80 10.43 21.48
C GLU A 1 -16.62 9.48 21.41
N ASN A 2 -16.14 9.18 20.20
CA ASN A 2 -14.98 8.30 20.02
C ASN A 2 -13.73 9.18 20.22
N PRO A 3 -12.90 8.96 21.26
CA PRO A 3 -11.70 9.78 21.45
C PRO A 3 -10.86 9.68 20.17
N ARG A 4 -10.49 10.83 19.59
CA ARG A 4 -9.70 10.92 18.35
C ARG A 4 -8.44 10.07 18.55
N ARG A 5 -8.45 8.83 18.07
CA ARG A 5 -7.28 7.94 18.12
C ARG A 5 -6.24 8.57 17.24
N GLN A 6 -5.17 9.08 17.84
CA GLN A 6 -4.00 9.53 17.11
C GLN A 6 -3.20 8.31 16.65
N TYR A 7 -2.71 8.35 15.43
CA TYR A 7 -1.90 7.31 14.84
C TYR A 7 -0.84 7.95 13.94
N PHE A 8 0.31 7.28 13.84
CA PHE A 8 1.34 7.64 12.87
C PHE A 8 0.98 7.09 11.49
N VAL A 9 1.30 7.88 10.46
CA VAL A 9 1.13 7.51 9.06
C VAL A 9 2.46 7.61 8.32
N PHE A 10 2.59 6.79 7.29
CA PHE A 10 3.61 6.92 6.26
C PHE A 10 3.05 7.81 5.17
N ILE A 11 3.75 8.90 4.87
CA ILE A 11 3.49 9.72 3.68
C ILE A 11 4.30 9.12 2.54
N ILE A 12 3.62 8.59 1.55
CA ILE A 12 4.23 8.01 0.36
C ILE A 12 4.14 9.06 -0.74
N ASP A 13 5.28 9.43 -1.33
CA ASP A 13 5.34 10.29 -2.52
C ASP A 13 5.38 9.42 -3.78
N ILE A 14 4.39 9.60 -4.66
CA ILE A 14 4.24 8.84 -5.89
C ILE A 14 4.55 9.74 -7.07
N ARG A 15 5.40 9.24 -7.97
CA ARG A 15 5.75 9.90 -9.23
C ARG A 15 5.54 8.94 -10.40
N ARG A 16 4.71 9.35 -11.35
CA ARG A 16 4.49 8.67 -12.62
C ARG A 16 5.54 9.12 -13.63
N LEU A 17 6.24 8.16 -14.21
CA LEU A 17 7.28 8.40 -15.23
C LEU A 17 6.81 8.02 -16.64
N ASP A 18 5.64 7.41 -16.75
CA ASP A 18 5.01 6.95 -17.99
C ASP A 18 4.22 8.04 -18.71
N VAL A 19 3.80 9.09 -18.00
CA VAL A 19 3.02 10.22 -18.52
C VAL A 19 3.97 11.33 -18.97
N LYS A 20 3.81 11.83 -20.20
CA LYS A 20 4.59 12.96 -20.70
C LYS A 20 4.12 14.26 -20.05
N ILE A 21 5.08 15.14 -19.74
CA ILE A 21 4.79 16.49 -19.23
C ILE A 21 3.92 17.23 -20.27
N GLY A 22 2.67 17.56 -19.90
CA GLY A 22 1.71 18.25 -20.78
C GLY A 22 0.40 17.50 -21.01
N GLU A 23 0.30 16.22 -20.64
CA GLU A 23 -0.99 15.53 -20.54
C GLU A 23 -1.72 15.98 -19.26
N ASN A 24 -3.05 16.13 -19.31
CA ASN A 24 -3.90 16.57 -18.17
C ASN A 24 -3.91 15.61 -16.97
N GLU A 25 -3.05 14.58 -16.95
CA GLU A 25 -2.98 13.60 -15.88
C GLU A 25 -2.02 14.03 -14.77
N LYS A 26 -2.41 13.73 -13.53
CA LYS A 26 -1.58 13.99 -12.35
C LYS A 26 -0.32 13.13 -12.40
N THR A 27 0.85 13.75 -12.50
CA THR A 27 2.15 13.06 -12.58
C THR A 27 2.79 12.82 -11.21
N GLN A 28 2.36 13.57 -10.18
CA GLN A 28 2.88 13.43 -8.81
C GLN A 28 1.79 13.67 -7.76
N TRP A 29 1.79 12.87 -6.69
CA TRP A 29 0.92 13.06 -5.54
C TRP A 29 1.45 12.35 -4.29
N THR A 30 0.87 12.65 -3.14
CA THR A 30 1.14 11.92 -1.90
C THR A 30 -0.08 11.17 -1.43
N VAL A 31 0.13 10.06 -0.72
CA VAL A 31 -0.92 9.31 -0.02
C VAL A 31 -0.46 8.94 1.39
N ALA A 32 -1.39 8.98 2.35
CA ALA A 32 -1.13 8.60 3.73
C ALA A 32 -1.56 7.16 3.99
N ARG A 33 -0.67 6.33 4.52
CA ARG A 33 -0.95 4.92 4.87
C ARG A 33 -0.51 4.61 6.28
N ARG A 34 -1.32 3.86 7.03
CA ARG A 34 -0.94 3.37 8.36
C ARG A 34 -0.23 2.03 8.25
N TYR A 35 0.57 1.70 9.25
CA TYR A 35 1.25 0.41 9.39
C TYR A 35 0.40 -0.84 9.05
N PRO A 36 -0.82 -1.05 9.58
CA PRO A 36 -1.61 -2.25 9.27
C PRO A 36 -2.07 -2.33 7.81
N GLU A 37 -2.11 -1.22 7.07
CA GLU A 37 -2.60 -1.17 5.69
C GLU A 37 -1.62 -1.85 4.72
N PHE A 38 -0.32 -1.78 4.98
CA PHE A 38 0.70 -2.49 4.20
C PHE A 38 0.51 -4.00 4.26
N TYR A 39 0.22 -4.54 5.46
CA TYR A 39 -0.07 -5.96 5.63
C TYR A 39 -1.42 -6.37 5.06
N ALA A 40 -2.40 -5.45 5.05
CA ALA A 40 -3.66 -5.70 4.35
C ALA A 40 -3.44 -5.76 2.84
N LEU A 41 -2.57 -4.91 2.29
CA LEU A 41 -2.17 -4.95 0.88
C LEU A 41 -1.47 -6.28 0.55
N GLU A 42 -0.46 -6.68 1.32
CA GLU A 42 0.25 -7.95 1.12
C GLU A 42 -0.71 -9.13 1.14
N GLN A 43 -1.59 -9.21 2.15
CA GLN A 43 -2.59 -10.27 2.25
C GLN A 43 -3.47 -10.31 0.99
N LYS A 44 -3.99 -9.15 0.54
CA LYS A 44 -4.87 -9.10 -0.63
C LYS A 44 -4.12 -9.39 -1.93
N LEU A 45 -2.89 -8.92 -2.09
CA LEU A 45 -2.10 -9.26 -3.26
C LEU A 45 -1.84 -10.78 -3.31
N THR A 46 -1.53 -11.41 -2.18
CA THR A 46 -1.35 -12.86 -2.10
C THR A 46 -2.65 -13.63 -2.41
N GLU A 47 -3.80 -13.17 -1.90
CA GLU A 47 -5.11 -13.78 -2.17
C GLU A 47 -5.48 -13.78 -3.66
N PHE A 48 -5.13 -12.72 -4.40
CA PHE A 48 -5.56 -12.55 -5.81
C PHE A 48 -4.48 -12.88 -6.84
N HIS A 49 -3.20 -12.80 -6.49
CA HIS A 49 -2.07 -12.94 -7.42
C HIS A 49 -1.06 -14.03 -7.01
N GLY A 50 -1.27 -14.70 -5.88
CA GLY A 50 -0.30 -15.64 -5.30
C GLY A 50 0.85 -14.95 -4.56
N GLU A 51 1.72 -15.76 -3.97
CA GLU A 51 2.80 -15.27 -3.12
C GLU A 51 4.00 -14.72 -3.92
N PHE A 52 4.59 -13.63 -3.43
CA PHE A 52 5.79 -13.00 -4.00
C PHE A 52 6.98 -13.21 -3.05
N LEU A 53 7.63 -14.37 -3.13
CA LEU A 53 8.69 -14.77 -2.18
C LEU A 53 9.86 -13.78 -2.08
N ASP A 54 10.17 -13.04 -3.14
CA ASP A 54 11.24 -12.04 -3.17
C ASP A 54 10.78 -10.63 -2.74
N CYS A 55 9.49 -10.47 -2.43
CA CYS A 55 8.81 -9.23 -2.10
C CYS A 55 7.82 -9.44 -0.95
N GLN A 56 8.35 -9.68 0.25
CA GLN A 56 7.58 -9.84 1.48
C GLN A 56 7.88 -8.72 2.47
N LEU A 57 6.87 -8.35 3.25
CA LEU A 57 7.02 -7.47 4.41
C LEU A 57 7.71 -8.20 5.56
N PRO A 58 8.44 -7.48 6.43
CA PRO A 58 8.92 -8.07 7.68
C PRO A 58 7.74 -8.54 8.53
N THR A 59 7.94 -9.55 9.37
CA THR A 59 6.91 -10.12 10.24
C THR A 59 6.13 -9.03 10.97
N LYS A 60 4.80 -9.08 10.86
CA LYS A 60 3.90 -8.11 11.47
C LYS A 60 4.06 -8.08 12.98
N LYS A 61 4.33 -6.91 13.53
CA LYS A 61 4.39 -6.71 14.98
C LYS A 61 2.97 -6.52 15.53
N SER A 62 2.44 -7.58 16.14
CA SER A 62 1.10 -7.63 16.73
C SER A 62 1.06 -7.15 18.19
N PHE A 63 2.20 -7.10 18.87
CA PHE A 63 2.32 -6.72 20.28
C PHE A 63 3.34 -5.58 20.49
N GLY A 64 3.08 -4.71 21.46
CA GLY A 64 3.94 -3.57 21.82
C GLY A 64 3.51 -2.24 21.20
N THR A 65 4.10 -1.16 21.71
CA THR A 65 3.77 0.21 21.32
C THR A 65 4.23 0.52 19.89
N LYS A 66 3.30 1.03 19.08
CA LYS A 66 3.59 1.55 17.72
C LYS A 66 3.80 3.06 17.80
N ASN A 67 4.87 3.45 18.48
CA ASN A 67 5.26 4.85 18.61
C ASN A 67 5.91 5.35 17.30
N GLN A 68 6.37 6.60 17.32
CA GLN A 68 7.04 7.23 16.19
C GLN A 68 8.28 6.46 15.76
N ASP A 69 9.18 6.10 16.70
CA ASP A 69 10.42 5.38 16.39
C ASP A 69 10.17 4.03 15.71
N PHE A 70 9.16 3.29 16.16
CA PHE A 70 8.74 2.05 15.50
C PHE A 70 8.30 2.30 14.07
N THR A 71 7.54 3.37 13.83
CA THR A 71 7.04 3.73 12.50
C THR A 71 8.20 4.17 11.60
N GLU A 72 9.11 4.99 12.12
CA GLU A 72 10.32 5.46 11.45
C GLU A 72 11.20 4.27 11.01
N GLY A 73 11.45 3.33 11.91
CA GLY A 73 12.23 2.12 11.64
C GLY A 73 11.60 1.16 10.62
N LYS A 74 10.38 1.42 10.14
CA LYS A 74 9.70 0.63 9.10
C LYS A 74 9.68 1.33 7.73
N LYS A 75 10.12 2.59 7.64
CA LYS A 75 10.09 3.35 6.38
C LYS A 75 10.82 2.65 5.25
N THR A 76 12.08 2.27 5.47
CA THR A 76 12.91 1.63 4.44
C THR A 76 12.35 0.27 4.03
N ASP A 77 11.86 -0.53 4.99
CA ASP A 77 11.22 -1.83 4.70
C ASP A 77 10.01 -1.65 3.77
N PHE A 78 9.16 -0.68 4.07
CA PHE A 78 7.92 -0.43 3.34
C PHE A 78 8.16 0.24 1.98
N GLU A 79 9.13 1.15 1.89
CA GLU A 79 9.55 1.73 0.62
C GLU A 79 10.08 0.66 -0.33
N ASN A 80 11.02 -0.18 0.14
CA ASN A 80 11.58 -1.27 -0.65
C ASN A 80 10.50 -2.26 -1.10
N TYR A 81 9.55 -2.58 -0.22
CA TYR A 81 8.42 -3.43 -0.56
C TYR A 81 7.57 -2.84 -1.70
N LEU A 82 7.15 -1.57 -1.60
CA LEU A 82 6.35 -0.91 -2.63
C LEU A 82 7.10 -0.80 -3.96
N GLN A 83 8.38 -0.43 -3.92
CA GLN A 83 9.21 -0.36 -5.13
C GLN A 83 9.32 -1.73 -5.81
N LYS A 84 9.53 -2.81 -5.04
CA LYS A 84 9.53 -4.17 -5.59
C LYS A 84 8.19 -4.60 -6.15
N LEU A 85 7.06 -4.23 -5.54
CA LEU A 85 5.74 -4.52 -6.11
C LEU A 85 5.55 -3.85 -7.47
N LEU A 86 6.01 -2.59 -7.61
CA LEU A 86 5.91 -1.83 -8.87
C LEU A 86 6.72 -2.43 -10.02
N THR A 87 7.71 -3.29 -9.74
CA THR A 87 8.46 -3.99 -10.79
C THR A 87 7.78 -5.29 -11.26
N LYS A 88 6.74 -5.78 -10.57
CA LYS A 88 6.08 -7.05 -10.90
C LYS A 88 5.14 -6.88 -12.11
N PRO A 89 5.38 -7.59 -13.24
CA PRO A 89 4.53 -7.46 -14.42
C PRO A 89 3.07 -7.82 -14.15
N GLN A 90 2.82 -8.84 -13.33
CA GLN A 90 1.46 -9.27 -12.96
C GLN A 90 0.67 -8.24 -12.13
N LEU A 91 1.32 -7.20 -11.62
CA LEU A 91 0.68 -6.16 -10.82
C LEU A 91 0.44 -4.85 -11.57
N LYS A 92 0.87 -4.73 -12.84
CA LYS A 92 0.72 -3.49 -13.63
C LYS A 92 -0.72 -3.00 -13.75
N SER A 93 -1.68 -3.91 -13.77
CA SER A 93 -3.12 -3.62 -13.82
C SER A 93 -3.85 -3.97 -12.51
N SER A 94 -3.12 -4.16 -11.41
CA SER A 94 -3.71 -4.52 -10.13
C SER A 94 -4.46 -3.33 -9.52
N GLU A 95 -5.79 -3.44 -9.46
CA GLU A 95 -6.64 -2.44 -8.84
C GLU A 95 -6.34 -2.29 -7.33
N LEU A 96 -5.86 -3.36 -6.68
CA LEU A 96 -5.41 -3.33 -5.29
C LEU A 96 -4.23 -2.38 -5.10
N LEU A 97 -3.18 -2.54 -5.90
CA LEU A 97 -1.99 -1.70 -5.84
C LEU A 97 -2.31 -0.26 -6.27
N TYR A 98 -3.12 -0.10 -7.32
CA TYR A 98 -3.59 1.22 -7.74
C TYR A 98 -4.32 1.95 -6.61
N LYS A 99 -5.36 1.34 -6.02
CA LYS A 99 -6.13 1.95 -4.92
C LYS A 99 -5.24 2.28 -3.73
N PHE A 100 -4.31 1.40 -3.37
CA PHE A 100 -3.37 1.66 -2.28
C PHE A 100 -2.49 2.88 -2.55
N LEU A 101 -2.11 3.14 -3.80
CA LEU A 101 -1.24 4.26 -4.15
C LEU A 101 -2.01 5.56 -4.44
N THR A 102 -3.31 5.53 -4.74
CA THR A 102 -4.07 6.71 -5.19
C THR A 102 -5.19 7.16 -4.26
N SER A 103 -5.82 6.25 -3.50
CA SER A 103 -7.00 6.56 -2.69
C SER A 103 -6.64 7.25 -1.37
N GLU A 104 -7.41 8.24 -0.94
CA GLU A 104 -7.27 8.86 0.40
C GLU A 104 -7.95 8.04 1.50
N HIS A 105 -8.76 7.05 1.16
CA HIS A 105 -9.49 6.22 2.12
C HIS A 105 -8.61 5.13 2.74
N GLU A 106 -8.96 4.72 3.96
CA GLU A 106 -8.32 3.62 4.68
C GLU A 106 -8.33 2.33 3.83
N PHE A 107 -7.15 1.75 3.60
CA PHE A 107 -7.03 0.46 2.94
C PHE A 107 -7.17 -0.65 3.98
N SER A 108 -8.28 -1.38 3.96
CA SER A 108 -8.50 -2.50 4.89
C SER A 108 -8.96 -3.76 4.17
N THR A 109 -8.71 -4.90 4.80
CA THR A 109 -9.10 -6.22 4.28
C THR A 109 -10.61 -6.38 4.12
N ARG A 110 -11.41 -5.51 4.76
CA ARG A 110 -12.88 -5.56 4.76
C ARG A 110 -13.55 -4.74 3.64
N ILE A 111 -12.84 -3.81 3.00
CA ILE A 111 -13.43 -2.82 2.07
C ILE A 111 -13.38 -3.27 0.59
N LEU A 112 -13.48 -4.58 0.30
CA LEU A 112 -13.46 -5.04 -1.09
C LEU A 112 -14.62 -5.98 -1.47
N PRO A 113 -15.89 -5.54 -1.37
CA PRO A 113 -16.99 -6.20 -2.08
C PRO A 113 -17.01 -5.88 -3.60
N GLU A 114 -16.34 -4.82 -4.04
CA GLU A 114 -16.45 -4.24 -5.40
C GLU A 114 -15.42 -4.78 -6.41
N LEU A 115 -14.38 -5.50 -5.96
CA LEU A 115 -13.47 -6.15 -6.90
C LEU A 115 -14.23 -7.32 -7.51
N LYS A 116 -14.71 -7.15 -8.76
CA LYS A 116 -15.16 -8.28 -9.57
C LYS A 116 -14.03 -9.29 -9.56
N LEU A 117 -14.20 -10.38 -8.81
CA LEU A 117 -13.36 -11.56 -8.90
C LEU A 117 -13.38 -11.94 -10.37
N GLY A 118 -12.31 -11.60 -11.08
CA GLY A 118 -12.06 -12.08 -12.41
C GLY A 118 -11.94 -13.59 -12.30
N LYS A 119 -13.03 -14.29 -12.60
CA LYS A 119 -12.96 -15.68 -13.04
C LYS A 119 -12.14 -15.65 -14.32
N PHE A 120 -10.90 -16.09 -14.23
CA PHE A 120 -10.17 -16.65 -15.36
C PHE A 120 -10.11 -18.16 -15.14
#